data_AF-A0A5C8BEZ3-F1
#
_entry.id   AF-A0A5C8BEZ3-F1
#
_cell.length_a   1.000
_cell.length_b   1.000
_cell.length_c   1.000
_cell.angle_alpha   90.00
_cell.angle_beta   90.00
_cell.angle_gamma   90.00
#
_symmetry.space_group_name_H-M   'P 1'
#
loop_
_entity.id
_entity.type
_entity.pdbx_description
1 polymer ?
#
loop_
_entity_poly.entity_id
_entity_poly.type
_entity_poly.pdbx_seq_one_letter_code
_entity_poly.pdbx_strand_id
1 'polypeptide(L)' 'MRSAGILMPVASFPSNYGIGDFGTEAYKFVDIIHQMQLKIWQVLPLNPLGYGNSPYQAYSSFAGDELYISVDRLVTD' A
#
# COMPACT_ATOMS: atom_id res chain seq x y z
N MET A 1 9.03 20.58 15.93
CA MET A 1 9.65 20.01 14.70
C MET A 1 8.60 20.04 13.59
N ARG A 2 8.92 20.48 12.37
CA ARG A 2 7.98 20.50 11.22
C ARG A 2 8.21 19.26 10.35
N SER A 3 7.15 18.66 9.83
CA SER A 3 7.21 17.54 8.88
C SER A 3 6.12 17.67 7.82
N ALA A 4 6.32 16.98 6.69
CA ALA A 4 5.36 16.85 5.61
C ALA A 4 5.30 15.39 5.16
N GLY A 5 4.22 15.03 4.47
CA GLY A 5 3.96 13.68 4.00
C GLY A 5 2.98 13.64 2.84
N ILE A 6 2.76 12.42 2.34
CA ILE A 6 1.79 12.11 1.29
C ILE A 6 0.80 11.07 1.79
N LEU A 7 -0.47 11.26 1.45
CA LEU A 7 -1.50 10.23 1.51
C LEU A 7 -1.49 9.47 0.18
N MET A 8 -1.18 8.17 0.23
CA MET A 8 -1.21 7.28 -0.93
C MET A 8 -1.70 5.90 -0.48
N PRO A 9 -2.91 5.46 -0.87
CA PRO A 9 -3.35 4.10 -0.63
C PRO A 9 -2.47 3.09 -1.37
N VAL A 10 -2.16 1.94 -0.76
CA VAL A 10 -1.32 0.89 -1.39
C VAL A 10 -1.94 0.41 -2.71
N ALA A 11 -3.27 0.24 -2.73
CA ALA A 11 -4.03 -0.16 -3.93
C ALA A 11 -3.81 0.75 -5.15
N SER A 12 -3.36 2.00 -4.94
CA SER A 12 -3.14 2.98 -6.01
C SER A 12 -1.77 2.87 -6.68
N PHE A 13 -0.87 2.00 -6.20
CA PHE A 13 0.41 1.81 -6.89
C PHE A 13 0.23 1.19 -8.27
N PRO A 14 1.05 1.57 -9.26
CA PRO A 14 0.96 1.08 -10.64
C PRO A 14 1.60 -0.31 -10.79
N SER A 15 1.12 -1.31 -10.05
CA SER A 15 1.60 -2.69 -10.16
C SER A 15 1.08 -3.40 -11.43
N ASN A 16 1.74 -4.48 -11.82
CA ASN A 16 1.46 -5.26 -13.02
C ASN A 16 0.21 -6.16 -12.91
N TYR A 17 -0.34 -6.33 -11.70
CA TYR A 17 -1.36 -7.36 -11.41
C TYR A 17 -2.76 -6.80 -11.17
N GLY A 18 -3.02 -5.57 -11.60
CA GLY A 18 -4.34 -4.93 -11.58
C GLY A 18 -4.67 -4.14 -10.30
N ILE A 19 -3.89 -4.32 -9.23
CA ILE A 19 -3.97 -3.53 -7.99
C ILE A 19 -2.56 -3.34 -7.43
N GLY A 20 -2.32 -2.20 -6.77
CA GLY A 20 -1.05 -1.96 -6.09
C GLY A 20 -0.81 -2.92 -4.92
N ASP A 21 0.45 -3.27 -4.69
CA ASP A 21 0.90 -4.28 -3.72
C ASP A 21 2.18 -3.81 -2.97
N PHE A 22 2.70 -4.64 -2.07
CA PHE A 22 3.98 -4.41 -1.37
C PHE A 22 5.22 -4.92 -2.13
N GLY A 23 5.22 -4.74 -3.45
CA GLY A 23 6.29 -5.10 -4.38
C GLY A 23 7.14 -3.90 -4.82
N THR A 24 7.76 -4.00 -5.99
CA THR A 24 8.75 -3.05 -6.50
C THR A 24 8.26 -1.59 -6.49
N GLU A 25 7.00 -1.33 -6.86
CA GLU A 25 6.47 0.04 -6.94
C GLU A 25 6.31 0.70 -5.56
N ALA A 26 6.00 -0.08 -4.51
CA ALA A 26 5.94 0.44 -3.15
C ALA A 26 7.33 0.88 -2.64
N TYR A 27 8.38 0.11 -2.93
CA TYR A 27 9.76 0.49 -2.58
C TYR A 27 10.22 1.72 -3.37
N LYS A 28 9.97 1.76 -4.68
CA LYS A 28 10.25 2.94 -5.51
C LYS A 28 9.55 4.18 -4.98
N PHE A 29 8.29 4.07 -4.55
CA PHE A 29 7.56 5.17 -3.94
C PHE A 29 8.23 5.67 -2.65
N VAL A 30 8.65 4.75 -1.76
CA VAL A 30 9.38 5.10 -0.54
C VAL A 30 10.70 5.83 -0.86
N ASP A 31 11.44 5.36 -1.86
CA ASP A 31 12.68 6.02 -2.31
C ASP A 31 12.41 7.43 -2.84
N ILE A 32 11.34 7.61 -3.63
CA ILE A 32 10.93 8.92 -4.15
C ILE A 32 10.59 9.89 -3.01
N ILE A 33 9.73 9.48 -2.06
CA ILE A 33 9.33 10.39 -0.97
C ILE A 33 10.50 10.69 -0.02
N HIS A 34 11.43 9.75 0.13
CA HIS A 34 12.68 9.95 0.86
C HIS A 34 13.54 11.04 0.17
N GLN A 35 13.73 10.94 -1.15
CA GLN A 35 14.45 11.96 -1.94
C GLN A 35 13.78 13.34 -1.86
N MET A 36 12.45 13.38 -1.78
CA MET A 36 11.67 14.60 -1.58
C MET A 36 11.69 15.14 -0.13
N GLN A 37 12.41 14.47 0.78
CA GLN A 37 12.47 14.79 2.22
C GLN A 37 11.11 14.76 2.92
N LEU A 38 10.15 14.04 2.36
CA LEU A 38 8.87 13.74 3.00
C LEU A 38 9.09 12.62 4.02
N LYS A 39 8.52 12.79 5.21
CA LYS A 39 8.82 11.93 6.37
C LYS A 39 7.65 11.04 6.77
N ILE A 40 6.48 11.26 6.18
CA ILE A 40 5.23 10.59 6.53
C ILE A 40 4.62 10.04 5.25
N TRP A 41 4.31 8.75 5.26
CA TRP A 41 3.39 8.12 4.32
C TRP A 41 2.15 7.72 5.09
N GLN A 42 1.01 8.29 4.70
CA GLN A 42 -0.29 7.90 5.22
C GLN A 42 -0.95 6.93 4.24
N VAL A 43 -1.49 5.83 4.77
CA VAL A 43 -2.25 4.81 4.02
C VAL A 43 -3.72 4.78 4.47
N LEU A 44 -4.56 4.09 3.71
CA LEU A 44 -5.89 3.67 4.15
C LEU A 44 -5.78 2.34 4.92
N PRO A 45 -6.84 1.89 5.63
CA PRO A 45 -6.85 0.58 6.26
C PRO A 45 -6.49 -0.54 5.25
N LEU A 46 -5.70 -1.51 5.72
CA LEU A 46 -5.12 -2.58 4.90
C LEU A 46 -5.88 -3.90 5.04
N ASN A 47 -7.08 -3.87 5.59
CA ASN A 47 -7.83 -5.05 5.96
C ASN A 47 -8.64 -5.62 4.77
N PRO A 48 -8.98 -6.93 4.77
CA PRO A 48 -9.79 -7.56 3.74
C PRO A 48 -11.12 -6.84 3.53
N LEU A 49 -11.38 -6.42 2.29
CA LEU A 49 -12.54 -5.60 1.95
C LEU A 49 -13.84 -6.41 1.88
N GLY A 50 -14.92 -5.85 2.43
CA GLY A 50 -16.28 -6.32 2.20
C GLY A 50 -16.88 -5.82 0.88
N TYR A 51 -18.18 -6.07 0.69
CA TYR A 51 -18.91 -5.60 -0.48
C TYR A 51 -18.82 -4.06 -0.63
N GLY A 52 -18.48 -3.59 -1.83
CA GLY A 52 -18.33 -2.16 -2.14
C GLY A 52 -16.90 -1.63 -2.06
N ASN A 53 -15.91 -2.51 -1.78
CA ASN A 53 -14.47 -2.20 -1.83
C ASN A 53 -14.03 -1.00 -0.95
N SER A 54 -14.79 -0.70 0.11
CA SER A 54 -14.44 0.35 1.06
C SER A 54 -13.45 -0.21 2.08
N PRO A 55 -12.27 0.42 2.27
CA PRO A 55 -11.31 0.02 3.30
C PRO A 55 -11.83 0.23 4.73
N TYR A 56 -12.98 0.90 4.88
CA TYR A 56 -13.64 1.10 6.17
C TYR A 56 -14.75 0.09 6.44
N GLN A 57 -14.98 -0.88 5.53
CA GLN A 57 -15.96 -1.94 5.67
C GLN A 57 -15.28 -3.31 5.53
N ALA A 58 -14.42 -3.63 6.49
CA ALA A 58 -13.59 -4.83 6.45
C ALA A 58 -14.26 -6.04 7.15
N TYR A 59 -13.89 -7.24 6.72
CA TYR A 59 -14.29 -8.50 7.38
C TYR A 59 -13.54 -8.75 8.70
N SER A 60 -12.40 -8.09 8.91
CA SER A 60 -11.55 -8.27 10.09
C SER A 60 -10.90 -6.94 10.46
N SER A 61 -10.79 -6.67 11.76
CA SER A 61 -10.02 -5.53 12.28
C SER A 61 -8.52 -5.84 12.45
N PHE A 62 -8.10 -7.08 12.21
CA PHE A 62 -6.72 -7.54 12.45
C PHE A 62 -6.01 -8.05 11.19
N ALA A 63 -6.73 -8.71 10.29
CA ALA A 63 -6.13 -9.31 9.11
C ALA A 63 -5.68 -8.24 8.10
N GLY A 64 -4.62 -8.52 7.35
CA GLY A 64 -4.28 -7.79 6.13
C GLY A 64 -4.96 -8.41 4.93
N ASP A 65 -5.29 -7.59 3.93
CA ASP A 65 -5.86 -8.02 2.64
C ASP A 65 -4.76 -8.72 1.81
N GLU A 66 -5.03 -9.95 1.40
CA GLU A 66 -4.15 -10.76 0.57
C GLU A 66 -3.83 -10.11 -0.79
N LEU A 67 -4.68 -9.19 -1.27
CA LEU A 67 -4.45 -8.45 -2.52
C LEU A 67 -3.18 -7.59 -2.48
N TYR A 68 -2.67 -7.24 -1.29
CA TYR A 68 -1.44 -6.46 -1.16
C TYR A 68 -0.16 -7.30 -1.16
N ILE A 69 -0.26 -8.63 -1.27
CA ILE A 69 0.90 -9.50 -1.37
C ILE A 69 1.51 -9.37 -2.77
N SER A 70 2.81 -9.09 -2.83
CA SER A 70 3.52 -9.01 -4.10
C SER A 70 3.76 -10.40 -4.70
N VAL A 71 3.16 -10.66 -5.86
CA VAL A 71 3.34 -11.91 -6.61
C VAL A 71 4.80 -12.09 -7.04
N ASP A 72 5.45 -11.03 -7.52
CA ASP A 72 6.86 -11.06 -7.92
C ASP A 72 7.75 -11.57 -6.77
N ARG A 73 7.50 -11.11 -5.54
CA ARG A 73 8.30 -11.51 -4.38
C ARG A 73 8.11 -12.98 -4.01
N LEU A 74 6.88 -13.51 -4.12
CA LEU A 74 6.61 -14.94 -3.90
C LEU A 74 7.34 -15.85 -4.89
N VAL A 75 7.62 -15.36 -6.10
CA VAL A 75 8.36 -16.13 -7.12
C VAL A 75 9.87 -16.14 -6.83
N THR A 76 10.39 -15.08 -6.21
CA THR A 76 11.83 -14.90 -5.97
C THR A 76 12.33 -15.46 -4.64
N ASP A 77 11.43 -15.87 -3.74
CA ASP A 77 11.76 -16.58 -2.49
C ASP A 77 12.06 -18.07 -2.74
#